data_AF-A0A8T2ZV00-F1
#
_entry.id   AF-A0A8T2ZV00-F1
#
_cell.length_a   1.000
_cell.length_b   1.000
_cell.length_c   1.000
_cell.angle_alpha   90.00
_cell.angle_beta   90.00
_cell.angle_gamma   90.00
#
_symmetry.space_group_name_H-M   'P 1'
#
loop_
_entity.id
_entity.type
_entity.pdbx_description
1 polymer ?
#
loop_
_entity_poly.entity_id
_entity_poly.type
_entity_poly.pdbx_seq_one_letter_code
_entity_poly.pdbx_strand_id
1 'polypeptide(L)'
;MAGVIMKFFITSMLMWMAPVAILYAFNHDLIPGITKLSPHSLTLLSGFVAVISVNIVIAFYIYMAIKEPSDKHEPDPAFLAEAEASVSQSAGKAGDSSQSLKKEE
;
A
#
# COMPACT_ATOMS: atom_id res chain seq x y z
N MET A 1 -10.99 5.54 0.97
CA MET A 1 -11.75 4.39 1.55
C MET A 1 -12.18 3.36 0.51
N ALA A 2 -12.92 3.72 -0.55
CA ALA A 2 -13.44 2.75 -1.52
C ALA A 2 -12.36 1.89 -2.22
N GLY A 3 -11.22 2.48 -2.58
CA GLY A 3 -10.10 1.73 -3.20
C GLY A 3 -9.47 0.68 -2.27
N VAL A 4 -9.32 1.01 -0.98
CA VAL A 4 -8.79 0.09 0.05
C VAL A 4 -9.74 -1.08 0.26
N ILE A 5 -11.05 -0.79 0.38
CA ILE A 5 -12.11 -1.80 0.57
C ILE A 5 -12.16 -2.77 -0.62
N MET A 6 -12.05 -2.25 -1.85
CA MET A 6 -12.04 -3.07 -3.06
C MET A 6 -10.80 -3.98 -3.13
N LYS A 7 -9.61 -3.46 -2.81
CA LYS A 7 -8.37 -4.25 -2.76
C LYS A 7 -8.43 -5.34 -1.70
N PHE A 8 -8.97 -5.03 -0.52
CA PHE A 8 -9.18 -5.99 0.56
C PHE A 8 -10.15 -7.10 0.11
N PHE A 9 -11.28 -6.73 -0.50
CA PHE A 9 -12.29 -7.68 -0.95
C PHE A 9 -11.74 -8.62 -2.05
N ILE A 10 -11.07 -8.08 -3.06
CA ILE A 10 -10.45 -8.88 -4.13
C ILE A 10 -9.41 -9.83 -3.56
N THR A 11 -8.55 -9.34 -2.67
CA THR A 11 -7.53 -10.18 -2.03
C THR A 11 -8.16 -11.28 -1.20
N SER A 12 -9.20 -10.97 -0.40
CA SER A 12 -9.92 -11.95 0.40
C SER A 12 -10.54 -13.05 -0.46
N MET A 13 -11.16 -12.68 -1.59
CA MET A 13 -11.65 -13.65 -2.57
C MET A 13 -10.51 -14.51 -3.13
N LEU A 14 -9.39 -13.91 -3.54
CA LEU A 14 -8.26 -14.64 -4.12
C LEU A 14 -7.60 -15.59 -3.10
N MET A 15 -7.53 -15.20 -1.84
CA MET A 15 -6.92 -16.00 -0.77
C MET A 15 -7.68 -17.31 -0.53
N TRP A 16 -9.00 -17.32 -0.74
CA TRP A 16 -9.81 -18.53 -0.70
C TRP A 16 -9.85 -19.25 -2.06
N MET A 17 -10.07 -18.51 -3.14
CA MET A 17 -10.30 -19.08 -4.47
C MET A 17 -9.04 -19.72 -5.06
N ALA A 18 -7.86 -19.16 -4.83
CA ALA A 18 -6.60 -19.68 -5.38
C ALA A 18 -6.26 -21.10 -4.88
N PRO A 19 -6.21 -21.40 -3.57
CA PRO A 19 -5.96 -22.75 -3.09
C PRO A 19 -7.08 -23.73 -3.50
N VAL A 20 -8.35 -23.31 -3.49
CA VAL A 20 -9.47 -24.15 -3.96
C VAL A 20 -9.35 -24.48 -5.44
N ALA A 21 -9.01 -23.51 -6.28
CA ALA A 21 -8.81 -23.70 -7.71
C ALA A 21 -7.62 -24.63 -8.00
N ILE A 22 -6.53 -24.52 -7.23
CA ILE A 22 -5.37 -25.42 -7.33
C ILE A 22 -5.79 -26.85 -7.00
N LEU A 23 -6.48 -27.06 -5.87
CA LEU A 23 -6.96 -28.39 -5.50
C LEU A 23 -7.91 -28.97 -6.55
N TYR A 24 -8.82 -28.14 -7.09
CA TYR A 24 -9.73 -28.52 -8.15
C TYR A 24 -8.98 -28.93 -9.42
N ALA A 25 -7.97 -28.16 -9.83
CA ALA A 25 -7.19 -28.45 -11.03
C ALA A 25 -6.39 -29.76 -10.93
N PHE A 26 -5.84 -30.05 -9.75
CA PHE A 26 -5.16 -31.32 -9.49
C PHE A 26 -6.15 -32.50 -9.41
N ASN A 27 -7.36 -32.28 -8.87
CA ASN A 27 -8.36 -33.34 -8.73
C ASN A 27 -9.07 -33.70 -10.05
N HIS A 28 -9.12 -32.76 -11.00
CA HIS A 28 -9.70 -32.96 -12.34
C HIS A 28 -8.65 -33.19 -13.43
N ASP A 29 -7.40 -33.47 -13.06
CA ASP A 29 -6.33 -33.76 -14.01
C ASP A 29 -6.12 -32.67 -15.08
N LEU A 30 -6.44 -31.41 -14.74
CA LEU A 30 -6.41 -30.28 -15.67
C LEU A 30 -4.98 -29.88 -16.06
N ILE A 31 -3.98 -30.36 -15.32
CA ILE A 31 -2.56 -30.08 -15.57
C ILE A 31 -1.98 -31.27 -16.34
N PRO A 32 -1.68 -31.11 -17.64
CA PRO A 32 -1.10 -32.17 -18.43
C PRO A 32 0.31 -32.52 -17.91
N GLY A 33 0.58 -33.81 -17.70
CA GLY A 33 1.90 -34.32 -17.32
C GLY A 33 2.09 -34.73 -15.86
N ILE A 34 1.22 -34.28 -14.94
CA ILE A 34 1.25 -34.73 -13.53
C ILE A 34 0.34 -35.93 -13.25
N THR A 35 -0.54 -36.28 -14.18
CA THR A 35 -1.49 -37.42 -14.07
C THR A 35 -0.80 -38.79 -14.03
N LYS A 36 0.49 -38.86 -14.37
CA LYS A 36 1.32 -40.07 -14.29
C LYS A 36 1.89 -40.33 -12.90
N LEU A 37 1.74 -39.38 -11.97
CA LEU A 37 2.22 -39.51 -10.60
C LEU A 37 1.29 -40.40 -9.79
N SER A 38 1.83 -41.04 -8.74
CA SER A 38 0.99 -41.79 -7.81
C SER A 38 -0.02 -40.87 -7.10
N PRO A 39 -1.21 -41.35 -6.73
CA PRO A 39 -2.23 -40.54 -6.04
C PRO A 39 -1.72 -39.88 -4.75
N HIS A 40 -0.80 -40.55 -4.06
CA HIS A 40 -0.18 -40.02 -2.84
C HIS A 40 0.75 -38.85 -3.15
N SER A 41 1.58 -38.96 -4.20
CA SER A 41 2.46 -37.88 -4.65
C SER A 41 1.66 -36.68 -5.17
N LEU A 42 0.55 -36.90 -5.87
CA LEU A 42 -0.35 -35.84 -6.33
C LEU A 42 -0.95 -35.03 -5.18
N THR A 43 -1.38 -35.72 -4.12
CA THR A 43 -1.95 -35.08 -2.92
C THR A 43 -0.92 -34.24 -2.17
N LEU A 44 0.29 -34.76 -2.01
CA LEU A 44 1.39 -34.02 -1.37
C LEU A 44 1.79 -32.79 -2.22
N LEU A 45 1.90 -32.96 -3.53
CA LEU A 45 2.26 -31.89 -4.46
C LEU A 45 1.19 -30.81 -4.50
N SER A 46 -0.09 -31.17 -4.62
CA SER A 46 -1.20 -30.22 -4.66
C SER A 46 -1.31 -29.42 -3.36
N GLY A 47 -1.14 -30.08 -2.21
CA GLY A 47 -1.09 -29.42 -0.90
C GLY A 47 0.08 -28.43 -0.81
N PHE A 48 1.27 -28.83 -1.25
CA PHE A 48 2.45 -27.96 -1.24
C PHE A 48 2.27 -26.73 -2.14
N VAL A 49 1.76 -26.93 -3.36
CA VAL A 49 1.46 -25.85 -4.31
C VAL A 49 0.37 -24.92 -3.77
N ALA A 50 -0.67 -25.46 -3.11
CA ALA A 50 -1.72 -24.66 -2.50
C ALA A 50 -1.17 -23.77 -1.37
N VAL A 51 -0.29 -24.30 -0.51
CA VAL A 51 0.37 -23.51 0.55
C VAL A 51 1.25 -22.40 -0.04
N ILE A 52 2.05 -22.71 -1.07
CA ILE A 52 2.88 -21.70 -1.75
C ILE A 52 1.99 -20.60 -2.36
N SER A 53 0.88 -20.98 -3.00
CA SER A 53 -0.04 -20.03 -3.61
C SER A 53 -0.60 -19.02 -2.60
N VAL A 54 -1.04 -19.48 -1.44
CA VAL A 54 -1.53 -18.59 -0.37
C VAL A 54 -0.42 -17.62 0.08
N ASN A 55 0.82 -18.09 0.22
CA ASN A 55 1.95 -17.23 0.60
C ASN A 55 2.24 -16.14 -0.45
N ILE A 56 2.13 -16.46 -1.75
CA ILE A 56 2.28 -15.48 -2.83
C ILE A 56 1.16 -14.43 -2.77
N VAL A 57 -0.09 -14.85 -2.56
CA VAL A 57 -1.25 -13.93 -2.44
C VAL A 57 -1.06 -12.98 -1.25
N ILE A 58 -0.61 -13.50 -0.10
CA ILE A 58 -0.32 -12.68 1.08
C ILE A 58 0.82 -11.69 0.80
N ALA A 59 1.91 -12.13 0.19
CA ALA A 59 3.04 -11.25 -0.15
C ALA A 59 2.61 -10.12 -1.09
N PHE A 60 1.80 -10.43 -2.10
CA PHE A 60 1.24 -9.45 -3.02
C PHE A 60 0.33 -8.44 -2.31
N TYR A 61 -0.52 -8.92 -1.39
CA TYR A 61 -1.38 -8.05 -0.60
C TYR A 61 -0.58 -7.07 0.27
N ILE A 62 0.43 -7.57 0.99
CA ILE A 62 1.30 -6.74 1.83
C ILE A 62 2.02 -5.69 0.96
N TYR A 63 2.53 -6.10 -0.21
CA TYR A 63 3.15 -5.17 -1.15
C TYR A 63 2.18 -4.08 -1.61
N MET A 64 0.94 -4.44 -1.97
CA MET A 64 -0.09 -3.48 -2.36
C MET A 64 -0.48 -2.53 -1.21
N ALA A 65 -0.50 -3.03 0.03
CA ALA A 65 -0.79 -2.23 1.22
C ALA A 65 0.31 -1.20 1.50
N ILE A 66 1.58 -1.58 1.33
CA ILE A 66 2.72 -0.67 1.52
C ILE A 66 2.80 0.38 0.39
N LYS A 67 2.36 0.02 -0.82
CA LYS A 67 2.42 0.88 -2.01
C LYS A 67 1.23 1.84 -2.13
N GLU A 68 0.26 1.77 -1.24
CA GLU A 68 -0.82 2.74 -1.19
C GLU A 68 -0.22 4.13 -0.89
N PRO A 69 -0.47 5.16 -1.72
CA PRO A 69 0.12 6.46 -1.48
C PRO A 69 -0.39 6.94 -0.13
N SER A 70 0.53 7.20 0.79
CA SER A 70 0.30 8.10 1.91
C SER A 70 -0.20 9.39 1.25
N ASP A 71 -1.51 9.55 1.25
CA ASP A 71 -2.21 10.72 0.74
C ASP A 71 -1.55 11.87 1.50
N LYS A 72 -0.59 12.54 0.84
CA LYS A 72 0.11 13.66 1.45
C LYS A 72 -1.00 14.66 1.64
N HIS A 73 -1.44 14.79 2.88
CA HIS A 73 -2.34 15.85 3.28
C HIS A 73 -1.62 17.14 2.89
N GLU A 74 -1.98 17.70 1.73
CA GLU A 74 -1.46 18.99 1.33
C GLU A 74 -1.90 19.95 2.42
N PRO A 75 -0.96 20.59 3.13
CA PRO A 75 -1.32 21.55 4.16
C PRO A 75 -2.14 22.64 3.49
N ASP A 76 -3.23 23.02 4.15
CA ASP A 76 -4.21 23.98 3.62
C ASP A 76 -3.48 25.21 3.03
N PRO A 77 -3.69 25.52 1.74
CA PRO A 77 -2.98 26.60 1.06
C PRO A 77 -3.19 27.97 1.75
N ALA A 78 -4.27 28.14 2.51
CA ALA A 78 -4.46 29.33 3.35
C ALA A 78 -3.43 29.40 4.50
N PHE A 79 -3.13 28.26 5.15
CA PHE A 79 -2.10 28.19 6.19
C PHE A 79 -0.70 28.39 5.65
N LEU A 80 -0.40 27.90 4.43
CA LEU A 80 0.88 28.15 3.78
C LEU A 80 1.06 29.63 3.44
N ALA A 81 0.03 30.26 2.87
CA ALA A 81 0.07 31.69 2.53
C ALA A 81 0.20 32.57 3.79
N GLU A 82 -0.49 32.21 4.88
CA GLU A 82 -0.42 32.96 6.13
C GLU A 82 0.92 32.74 6.86
N ALA A 83 1.47 31.53 6.84
CA ALA A 83 2.80 31.26 7.39
C ALA A 83 3.91 31.96 6.59
N GLU A 84 3.80 31.97 5.26
CA GLU A 84 4.74 32.68 4.38
C GLU A 84 4.65 34.19 4.61
N ALA A 85 3.44 34.75 4.68
CA ALA A 85 3.23 36.17 5.00
C ALA A 85 3.78 36.54 6.39
N SER A 86 3.58 35.69 7.40
CA SER A 86 4.12 35.88 8.75
C SER A 86 5.65 35.89 8.78
N VAL A 87 6.30 34.98 8.04
CA VAL A 87 7.76 34.94 7.88
C VAL A 87 8.27 36.17 7.15
N SER A 88 7.63 36.58 6.05
CA SER A 88 8.02 37.77 5.29
C SER A 88 7.85 39.06 6.09
N GLN A 89 6.80 39.18 6.90
CA GLN A 89 6.56 40.33 7.76
C GLN A 89 7.57 40.39 8.93
N SER A 90 7.97 39.23 9.46
CA SER A 90 9.04 39.12 10.46
C SER A 90 10.42 39.48 9.88
N ALA A 91 10.71 39.05 8.64
CA ALA A 91 11.95 39.40 7.94
C ALA A 91 12.02 40.89 7.57
N GLY A 92 10.90 41.52 7.22
CA GLY A 92 10.81 42.97 6.99
C GLY A 92 11.02 43.79 8.28
N LYS A 93 10.53 43.32 9.42
CA LYS A 93 10.73 43.97 10.72
C LYS A 93 12.18 43.90 11.22
N ALA A 94 12.92 42.84 10.90
CA ALA A 94 14.34 42.72 11.24
C ALA A 94 15.22 43.66 10.41
N GLY A 95 14.76 44.11 9.24
CA GLY A 95 15.44 45.11 8.42
C GLY A 95 15.14 46.56 8.82
N ASP A 96 13.97 46.84 9.37
CA ASP A 96 13.50 48.21 9.63
C ASP A 96 13.67 48.68 11.09
N SER A 97 13.89 47.77 12.05
CA SER A 97 14.15 48.17 13.44
C SER A 97 15.56 48.74 13.71
N SER A 98 16.33 49.03 12.65
CA SER A 98 17.68 49.61 12.75
C SER A 98 17.70 51.14 12.59
N GLN A 99 16.56 51.78 12.31
CA GLN A 99 16.50 53.24 12.23
C GLN A 99 15.43 53.81 13.17
N SER A 100 15.85 54.85 13.89
CA SER A 100 15.01 55.73 14.71
C SER A 100 14.78 55.32 16.17
N LEU A 101 15.88 55.24 16.94
CA LEU A 101 15.88 55.82 18.29
C LEU A 101 16.81 57.04 18.27
N LYS A 102 16.30 58.16 17.74
CA LYS A 102 16.93 59.46 17.91
C LYS A 102 16.49 59.99 19.28
N LYS A 103 17.42 59.93 20.23
CA LYS A 103 17.31 60.52 21.57
C LYS A 103 17.45 62.03 21.42
N GLU A 104 16.40 62.80 21.67
CA GLU A 104 16.46 64.23 21.95
C GLU A 104 16.19 64.45 23.44
N GLU A 105 17.09 65.25 24.04
CA GLU A 105 17.11 65.94 25.34
C GLU A 105 16.59 65.24 26.61
#